data_AF-A0A7L2NIH1-F1
#
_entry.id   AF-A0A7L2NIH1-F1
#
_cell.length_a   1.000
_cell.length_b   1.000
_cell.length_c   1.000
_cell.angle_alpha   90.00
_cell.angle_beta   90.00
_cell.angle_gamma   90.00
#
_symmetry.space_group_name_H-M   'P 1'
#
loop_
_entity.id
_entity.type
_entity.pdbx_description
1 polymer ?
#
loop_
_entity_poly.entity_id
_entity_poly.type
_entity_poly.pdbx_seq_one_letter_code
_entity_poly.pdbx_strand_id
1 'polypeptide(L)'
;GDSFLGAGSCNSLPIFFAKKSGLLTILSRENISVLPEDLEDALSSSIAGPRSESPAFDTTGRLEIIAQEDKTKLLKAAFLQYCRKDIVNAQSMVIELFPSNADLDSDVELDRAVTQISVDLMDDYPASDPRWAESVPEEAAGFSNTSLILLHQLEDKTKAHSFFIEFLHQVGVFERLGSFPVRGMPMATRLLLCEHAEKLAAAIVLKNHHSRLPELVNAAILMTLNKRECDVPPSLTPADVFFREVSQIDSIFESLLEEEEQILKDMPIESIEWAQIVVNVNNIIKDMLQAACQYRQSRASLYKTGELPEREPEYIPWTASSGVRAAITRQHGIILKVVYPQVDSNLRSVVTEQLVALLDCFLDGYVAQLKSVDRLADQERYSSVEMEYVQKRSELLAPLLSLGQYQLAAALAEKYCDFDILVQMCEQTDNQARLQRYMTQFADQANFLFRWYLEKGKRGKLLSQPIAQHGQLASFLQAHEHLSWLHDINSQDLQKAHRTLQTLANMETRYFAKKKTLLGLSKLAALASDLSEDVLQEKIEEISEQERFLLHQETLPEQLLAEKQLNLNDMPVLSASQLIDMFICDENRRANEYDFKKALDLLEYIDE
;
A
#
# COMPACT_ATOMS: atom_id res chain seq x y z
N GLY A 1 26.30 -52.00 39.61
CA GLY A 1 26.85 -50.75 39.06
C GLY A 1 28.31 -50.96 38.75
N ASP A 2 28.81 -50.33 37.68
CA ASP A 2 30.25 -50.32 37.38
C ASP A 2 30.96 -49.47 38.44
N SER A 3 31.95 -50.04 39.13
CA SER A 3 32.66 -49.36 40.22
C SER A 3 33.92 -48.70 39.69
N PHE A 4 34.11 -47.41 39.97
CA PHE A 4 35.37 -46.72 39.69
C PHE A 4 36.45 -47.23 40.64
N LEU A 5 37.54 -47.75 40.07
CA LEU A 5 38.68 -48.36 40.75
C LEU A 5 39.80 -47.34 41.02
N GLY A 6 39.81 -46.20 40.33
CA GLY A 6 40.78 -45.13 40.54
C GLY A 6 40.51 -43.91 39.69
N ALA A 7 41.04 -42.76 40.10
CA ALA A 7 41.02 -41.51 39.35
C ALA A 7 42.42 -40.91 39.33
N GLY A 8 42.79 -40.25 38.23
CA GLY A 8 44.07 -39.57 38.04
C GLY A 8 43.97 -38.50 36.97
N SER A 9 45.07 -37.81 36.67
CA SER A 9 45.13 -36.83 35.59
C SER A 9 46.40 -37.02 34.76
N CYS A 10 46.28 -37.06 33.44
CA CYS A 10 47.41 -37.05 32.51
C CYS A 10 47.24 -35.87 31.57
N ASN A 11 48.26 -35.00 31.45
CA ASN A 11 48.20 -33.77 30.64
C ASN A 11 46.92 -32.95 30.85
N SER A 12 46.60 -32.61 32.11
CA SER A 12 45.40 -31.84 32.51
C SER A 12 44.02 -32.45 32.18
N LEU A 13 43.97 -33.70 31.71
CA LEU A 13 42.71 -34.42 31.48
C LEU A 13 42.39 -35.36 32.66
N PRO A 14 41.18 -35.30 33.24
CA PRO A 14 40.77 -36.19 34.32
C PRO A 14 40.44 -37.59 33.77
N ILE A 15 41.14 -38.59 34.28
CA ILE A 15 41.05 -39.99 33.89
C ILE A 15 40.43 -40.79 35.05
N PHE A 16 39.43 -41.60 34.74
CA PHE A 16 38.75 -42.52 35.66
C PHE A 16 38.95 -43.94 35.17
N PHE A 17 39.29 -44.86 36.07
CA PHE A 17 39.41 -46.27 35.74
C PHE A 17 38.17 -47.01 36.26
N ALA A 18 37.34 -47.53 35.36
CA ALA A 18 36.14 -48.30 35.70
C ALA A 18 36.37 -49.80 35.52
N LYS A 19 35.72 -50.61 36.36
CA LYS A 19 35.95 -52.07 36.43
C LYS A 19 35.53 -52.81 35.16
N LYS A 20 34.50 -52.37 34.43
CA LYS A 20 34.08 -52.97 33.15
C LYS A 20 34.56 -52.17 31.94
N SER A 21 34.59 -50.85 32.05
CA SER A 21 34.81 -49.96 30.91
C SER A 21 36.28 -49.51 30.73
N GLY A 22 37.18 -49.92 31.62
CA GLY A 22 38.61 -49.60 31.53
C GLY A 22 38.89 -48.12 31.79
N LEU A 23 39.78 -47.52 31.00
CA LEU A 23 40.23 -46.14 31.18
C LEU A 23 39.26 -45.16 30.49
N LEU A 24 38.55 -44.37 31.28
CA LEU A 24 37.61 -43.34 30.86
C LEU A 24 38.25 -41.98 31.07
N THR A 25 38.04 -41.03 30.16
CA THR A 25 38.44 -39.63 30.36
C THR A 25 37.22 -38.75 30.22
N ILE A 26 37.05 -37.79 31.12
CA ILE A 26 35.95 -36.81 31.04
C ILE A 26 36.53 -35.57 30.38
N LEU A 27 36.25 -35.41 29.10
CA LEU A 27 36.53 -34.18 28.37
C LEU A 27 35.35 -33.24 28.62
N SER A 28 35.61 -32.05 29.15
CA SER A 28 34.64 -30.96 29.05
C SER A 28 34.47 -30.67 27.56
N ARG A 29 33.28 -30.91 26.98
CA ARG A 29 32.93 -30.33 25.69
C ARG A 29 32.86 -28.81 25.91
N GLU A 30 33.92 -28.09 25.58
CA GLU A 30 33.90 -26.61 25.51
C GLU A 30 32.99 -26.11 24.37
N ASN A 31 32.42 -27.00 23.56
CA ASN A 31 31.40 -26.70 22.57
C ASN A 31 30.02 -26.77 23.21
N ILE A 32 29.73 -25.85 24.13
CA ILE A 32 28.33 -25.50 24.44
C ILE A 32 27.84 -24.72 23.21
N SER A 33 27.00 -25.37 22.41
CA SER A 33 26.30 -24.72 21.32
C SER A 33 25.36 -23.64 21.85
N VAL A 34 25.04 -22.68 20.99
CA VAL A 34 24.16 -21.56 21.36
C VAL A 34 22.69 -21.94 21.20
N LEU A 35 22.39 -23.04 20.50
CA LEU A 35 21.05 -23.58 20.35
C LEU A 35 20.69 -24.49 21.55
N PRO A 36 19.40 -24.60 21.92
CA PRO A 36 18.94 -25.65 22.81
C PRO A 36 19.37 -27.04 22.28
N GLU A 37 19.84 -27.95 23.14
CA GLU A 37 20.32 -29.29 22.76
C GLU A 37 19.28 -30.04 21.90
N ASP A 38 17.99 -29.86 22.20
CA ASP A 38 16.85 -30.45 21.48
C ASP A 38 16.77 -30.02 20.00
N LEU A 39 17.14 -28.77 19.68
CA LEU A 39 17.06 -28.23 18.32
C LEU A 39 18.26 -28.66 17.46
N GLU A 40 19.43 -28.86 18.07
CA GLU A 40 20.59 -29.40 17.36
C GLU A 40 20.39 -30.85 16.93
N ASP A 41 19.72 -31.66 17.76
CA ASP A 41 19.42 -33.06 17.44
C ASP A 41 18.32 -33.18 16.37
N ALA A 42 17.31 -32.30 16.35
CA ALA A 42 16.31 -32.22 15.27
C ALA A 42 16.94 -31.83 13.92
N LEU A 43 17.81 -30.82 13.91
CA LEU A 43 18.53 -30.41 12.71
C LEU A 43 19.55 -31.47 12.25
N SER A 44 20.17 -32.22 13.19
CA SER A 44 21.11 -33.31 12.88
C SER A 44 20.41 -34.54 12.29
N SER A 45 19.20 -34.86 12.75
CA SER A 45 18.39 -35.97 12.22
C SER A 45 17.83 -35.66 10.83
N SER A 46 17.47 -34.40 10.53
CA SER A 46 17.05 -33.95 9.19
C SER A 46 18.11 -34.15 8.10
N ILE A 47 19.40 -34.22 8.45
CA ILE A 47 20.51 -34.44 7.51
C ILE A 47 20.59 -35.92 7.08
N ALA A 48 20.10 -36.85 7.90
CA ALA A 48 20.08 -38.28 7.62
C ALA A 48 18.77 -38.69 6.93
N GLY A 49 18.46 -38.13 5.76
CA GLY A 49 17.27 -38.52 4.97
C GLY A 49 17.38 -39.91 4.28
N PRO A 50 16.25 -40.48 3.82
CA PRO A 50 16.05 -41.92 3.61
C PRO A 50 16.58 -42.46 2.27
N ARG A 51 16.97 -43.74 2.23
CA ARG A 51 17.03 -44.54 0.99
C ARG A 51 15.62 -45.07 0.67
N SER A 52 14.92 -44.47 -0.29
CA SER A 52 13.65 -44.99 -0.82
C SER A 52 13.89 -45.85 -2.07
N GLU A 53 13.64 -47.15 -1.97
CA GLU A 53 13.45 -48.04 -3.12
C GLU A 53 11.94 -48.19 -3.40
N SER A 54 11.41 -47.60 -4.48
CA SER A 54 10.25 -48.11 -5.24
C SER A 54 10.02 -47.34 -6.56
N PRO A 55 9.35 -47.95 -7.58
CA PRO A 55 9.78 -47.82 -8.97
C PRO A 55 8.96 -46.84 -9.84
N ALA A 56 9.63 -46.41 -10.92
CA ALA A 56 9.11 -45.97 -12.22
C ALA A 56 8.24 -44.71 -12.29
N PHE A 57 8.87 -43.52 -12.35
CA PHE A 57 8.57 -42.43 -13.31
C PHE A 57 9.80 -41.50 -13.44
N ASP A 58 10.07 -41.07 -14.68
CA ASP A 58 11.06 -40.12 -15.23
C ASP A 58 12.39 -39.87 -14.48
N THR A 59 13.47 -40.36 -15.09
CA THR A 59 14.84 -40.43 -14.55
C THR A 59 15.65 -39.13 -14.61
N THR A 60 15.23 -38.12 -15.38
CA THR A 60 15.98 -36.86 -15.53
C THR A 60 15.66 -35.83 -14.45
N GLY A 61 14.37 -35.63 -14.09
CA GLY A 61 13.98 -34.73 -12.99
C GLY A 61 14.40 -35.22 -11.60
N ARG A 62 14.50 -36.55 -11.40
CA ARG A 62 14.96 -37.15 -10.14
C ARG A 62 16.42 -36.85 -9.82
N LEU A 63 17.31 -36.82 -10.81
CA LEU A 63 18.74 -36.57 -10.60
C LEU A 63 19.01 -35.11 -10.15
N GLU A 64 18.28 -34.15 -10.71
CA GLU A 64 18.35 -32.75 -10.27
C GLU A 64 17.77 -32.56 -8.87
N ILE A 65 16.62 -33.17 -8.56
CA ILE A 65 16.02 -33.10 -7.21
C ILE A 65 16.93 -33.75 -6.15
N ILE A 66 17.52 -34.91 -6.44
CA ILE A 66 18.42 -35.61 -5.51
C ILE A 66 19.71 -34.80 -5.26
N ALA A 67 20.34 -34.27 -6.32
CA ALA A 67 21.54 -33.43 -6.17
C ALA A 67 21.24 -32.11 -5.43
N GLN A 68 20.01 -31.61 -5.50
CA GLN A 68 19.57 -30.36 -4.87
C GLN A 68 19.15 -30.56 -3.40
N GLU A 69 18.58 -31.72 -3.06
CA GLU A 69 18.41 -32.16 -1.67
C GLU A 69 19.76 -32.32 -0.97
N ASP A 70 20.77 -32.85 -1.66
CA ASP A 70 22.11 -33.03 -1.11
C ASP A 70 22.77 -31.67 -0.79
N LYS A 71 22.62 -30.65 -1.65
CA LYS A 71 23.10 -29.29 -1.37
C LYS A 71 22.40 -28.64 -0.18
N THR A 72 21.08 -28.85 -0.04
CA THR A 72 20.30 -28.33 1.10
C THR A 72 20.73 -29.00 2.41
N LYS A 73 20.96 -30.33 2.40
CA LYS A 73 21.49 -31.09 3.55
C LYS A 73 22.90 -30.64 3.94
N LEU A 74 23.75 -30.35 2.96
CA LEU A 74 25.12 -29.87 3.21
C LEU A 74 25.14 -28.44 3.78
N LEU A 75 24.22 -27.56 3.33
CA LEU A 75 24.05 -26.24 3.93
C LEU A 75 23.48 -26.31 5.36
N LYS A 76 22.54 -27.23 5.64
CA LYS A 76 22.09 -27.55 7.01
C LYS A 76 23.25 -28.04 7.87
N ALA A 77 24.12 -28.90 7.34
CA ALA A 77 25.31 -29.37 8.05
C ALA A 77 26.29 -28.22 8.35
N ALA A 78 26.46 -27.26 7.43
CA ALA A 78 27.25 -26.05 7.67
C ALA A 78 26.65 -25.17 8.77
N PHE A 79 25.32 -25.00 8.77
CA PHE A 79 24.62 -24.27 9.82
C PHE A 79 24.78 -24.95 11.19
N LEU A 80 24.72 -26.27 11.27
CA LEU A 80 24.97 -27.00 12.52
C LEU A 80 26.41 -26.86 13.01
N GLN A 81 27.39 -26.89 12.12
CA GLN A 81 28.79 -26.65 12.50
C GLN A 81 28.98 -25.23 13.04
N TYR A 82 28.30 -24.25 12.44
CA TYR A 82 28.26 -22.90 12.95
C TYR A 82 27.64 -22.81 14.35
N CYS A 83 26.53 -23.51 14.61
CA CYS A 83 25.89 -23.57 15.93
C CYS A 83 26.81 -24.19 17.00
N ARG A 84 27.69 -25.12 16.59
CA ARG A 84 28.78 -25.70 17.40
C ARG A 84 30.01 -24.79 17.56
N LYS A 85 29.93 -23.52 17.12
CA LYS A 85 30.98 -22.49 17.12
C LYS A 85 32.19 -22.77 16.22
N ASP A 86 32.05 -23.69 15.26
CA ASP A 86 33.10 -23.99 14.28
C ASP A 86 32.92 -23.16 13.01
N ILE A 87 33.15 -21.84 13.16
CA ILE A 87 32.87 -20.83 12.12
C ILE A 87 33.74 -21.05 10.87
N VAL A 88 34.99 -21.50 11.06
CA VAL A 88 35.96 -21.67 9.96
C VAL A 88 35.57 -22.85 9.07
N ASN A 89 35.15 -23.97 9.66
CA ASN A 89 34.72 -25.14 8.90
C ASN A 89 33.37 -24.88 8.21
N ALA A 90 32.44 -24.19 8.88
CA ALA A 90 31.19 -23.77 8.27
C ALA A 90 31.40 -22.85 7.05
N GLN A 91 32.31 -21.86 7.16
CA GLN A 91 32.69 -20.99 6.03
C GLN A 91 33.35 -21.79 4.89
N SER A 92 34.27 -22.71 5.21
CA SER A 92 34.93 -23.54 4.20
C SER A 92 33.94 -24.41 3.43
N MET A 93 32.99 -25.05 4.13
CA MET A 93 31.98 -25.88 3.46
C MET A 93 31.05 -25.05 2.58
N VAL A 94 30.65 -23.85 3.01
CA VAL A 94 29.79 -22.99 2.19
C VAL A 94 30.53 -22.45 0.97
N ILE A 95 31.81 -22.09 1.10
CA ILE A 95 32.65 -21.65 -0.03
C ILE A 95 32.89 -22.81 -1.02
N GLU A 96 33.03 -24.04 -0.53
CA GLU A 96 33.18 -25.23 -1.37
C GLU A 96 31.89 -25.59 -2.11
N LEU A 97 30.73 -25.42 -1.47
CA LEU A 97 29.41 -25.71 -2.05
C LEU A 97 28.94 -24.62 -3.02
N PHE A 98 29.24 -23.36 -2.73
CA PHE A 98 28.82 -22.19 -3.50
C PHE A 98 30.01 -21.27 -3.77
N PRO A 99 30.91 -21.63 -4.71
CA PRO A 99 32.08 -20.82 -5.01
C PRO A 99 31.67 -19.45 -5.58
N SER A 100 32.40 -18.39 -5.20
CA SER A 100 32.12 -17.00 -5.56
C SER A 100 32.21 -16.69 -7.07
N ASN A 101 32.64 -17.65 -7.89
CA ASN A 101 32.85 -17.51 -9.34
C ASN A 101 31.91 -18.39 -10.19
N ALA A 102 30.90 -19.03 -9.58
CA ALA A 102 29.94 -19.85 -10.34
C ALA A 102 28.83 -18.99 -10.99
N ASP A 103 28.33 -19.47 -12.14
CA ASP A 103 27.31 -18.82 -12.98
C ASP A 103 26.04 -18.39 -12.22
N LEU A 104 25.22 -17.51 -12.80
CA LEU A 104 23.94 -17.02 -12.25
C LEU A 104 23.01 -18.14 -11.74
N ASP A 105 23.11 -19.34 -12.31
CA ASP A 105 22.32 -20.52 -11.91
C ASP A 105 22.65 -21.01 -10.49
N SER A 106 23.89 -20.81 -10.03
CA SER A 106 24.32 -21.19 -8.68
C SER A 106 23.73 -20.30 -7.58
N ASP A 107 23.43 -19.03 -7.89
CA ASP A 107 22.81 -18.09 -6.97
C ASP A 107 21.29 -18.36 -6.83
N VAL A 108 20.62 -18.84 -7.89
CA VAL A 108 19.22 -19.29 -7.83
C VAL A 108 19.06 -20.56 -6.98
N GLU A 109 20.01 -21.50 -7.09
CA GLU A 109 20.04 -22.69 -6.25
C GLU A 109 20.33 -22.37 -4.78
N LEU A 110 21.21 -21.40 -4.53
CA LEU A 110 21.50 -20.88 -3.20
C LEU A 110 20.26 -20.23 -2.59
N ASP A 111 19.57 -19.36 -3.33
CA ASP A 111 18.31 -18.72 -2.91
C ASP A 111 17.25 -19.76 -2.53
N ARG A 112 17.13 -20.83 -3.33
CA ARG A 112 16.20 -21.93 -3.07
C ARG A 112 16.59 -22.74 -1.82
N ALA A 113 17.87 -23.06 -1.64
CA ALA A 113 18.34 -23.81 -0.48
C ALA A 113 18.17 -23.00 0.82
N VAL A 114 18.50 -21.71 0.80
CA VAL A 114 18.32 -20.79 1.94
C VAL A 114 16.84 -20.62 2.27
N THR A 115 15.99 -20.46 1.25
CA THR A 115 14.53 -20.38 1.43
C THR A 115 13.99 -21.67 2.05
N GLN A 116 14.37 -22.83 1.52
CA GLN A 116 13.91 -24.12 2.03
C GLN A 116 14.31 -24.32 3.49
N ILE A 117 15.56 -24.02 3.86
CA ILE A 117 16.01 -24.11 5.26
C ILE A 117 15.21 -23.16 6.16
N SER A 118 14.90 -21.96 5.69
CA SER A 118 14.10 -21.02 6.48
C SER A 118 12.65 -21.47 6.68
N VAL A 119 12.04 -22.12 5.68
CA VAL A 119 10.70 -22.72 5.78
C VAL A 119 10.74 -23.93 6.71
N ASP A 120 11.72 -24.83 6.52
CA ASP A 120 11.90 -26.01 7.37
C ASP A 120 12.05 -25.59 8.84
N LEU A 121 12.79 -24.52 9.11
CA LEU A 121 12.99 -24.01 10.48
C LEU A 121 11.73 -23.37 11.07
N MET A 122 10.91 -22.72 10.25
CA MET A 122 9.62 -22.18 10.70
C MET A 122 8.60 -23.27 10.95
N ASP A 123 8.58 -24.30 10.11
CA ASP A 123 7.57 -25.36 10.13
C ASP A 123 8.05 -26.63 10.85
N ASP A 124 9.21 -26.55 11.53
CA ASP A 124 9.81 -27.69 12.21
C ASP A 124 8.94 -28.23 13.34
N TYR A 125 9.10 -29.53 13.59
CA TYR A 125 8.49 -30.23 14.69
C TYR A 125 9.09 -29.74 16.02
N PRO A 126 8.27 -29.54 17.06
CA PRO A 126 8.81 -29.21 18.37
C PRO A 126 9.56 -30.41 18.93
N ALA A 127 10.90 -30.34 18.93
CA ALA A 127 11.76 -31.37 19.52
C ALA A 127 11.48 -31.59 21.01
N SER A 128 11.02 -30.55 21.73
CA SER A 128 10.72 -30.61 23.16
C SER A 128 9.33 -31.19 23.49
N ASP A 129 8.47 -31.52 22.50
CA ASP A 129 7.14 -32.08 22.74
C ASP A 129 7.03 -33.59 22.38
N PRO A 130 6.95 -34.48 23.39
CA PRO A 130 6.90 -35.92 23.16
C PRO A 130 5.59 -36.38 22.49
N ARG A 131 4.53 -35.57 22.45
CA ARG A 131 3.26 -35.92 21.77
C ARG A 131 3.41 -36.03 20.26
N TRP A 132 4.44 -35.41 19.71
CA TRP A 132 4.76 -35.49 18.29
C TRP A 132 5.48 -36.77 17.92
N ALA A 133 5.93 -37.59 18.87
CA ALA A 133 6.75 -38.78 18.62
C ALA A 133 6.11 -39.83 17.67
N GLU A 134 4.77 -39.92 17.58
CA GLU A 134 4.07 -40.80 16.62
C GLU A 134 3.88 -40.16 15.24
N SER A 135 3.94 -38.83 15.16
CA SER A 135 3.79 -38.03 13.93
C SER A 135 5.14 -37.59 13.34
N VAL A 136 6.21 -37.77 14.11
CA VAL A 136 7.61 -37.59 13.73
C VAL A 136 8.05 -38.87 13.03
N PRO A 137 8.65 -38.82 11.82
CA PRO A 137 9.25 -39.98 11.17
C PRO A 137 10.17 -40.73 12.16
N GLU A 138 10.19 -42.07 12.14
CA GLU A 138 10.77 -42.99 13.17
C GLU A 138 12.22 -42.69 13.66
N GLU A 139 12.91 -41.71 13.09
CA GLU A 139 14.33 -41.40 13.30
C GLU A 139 14.61 -40.27 14.30
N ALA A 140 13.61 -39.53 14.79
CA ALA A 140 13.80 -38.42 15.74
C ALA A 140 13.23 -38.71 17.14
N ALA A 141 13.53 -39.89 17.67
CA ALA A 141 13.12 -40.32 19.01
C ALA A 141 14.09 -39.79 20.10
N GLY A 142 13.72 -38.72 20.79
CA GLY A 142 14.46 -38.27 21.96
C GLY A 142 13.82 -37.12 22.73
N PHE A 143 13.22 -37.46 23.88
CA PHE A 143 12.93 -36.61 25.04
C PHE A 143 11.52 -36.01 25.22
N SER A 144 11.20 -35.89 26.51
CA SER A 144 9.89 -35.66 27.12
C SER A 144 10.08 -34.58 28.19
N ASN A 145 9.22 -33.55 28.21
CA ASN A 145 8.55 -33.00 29.40
C ASN A 145 7.58 -31.83 29.04
N THR A 146 6.69 -31.52 29.98
CA THR A 146 5.31 -31.00 29.85
C THR A 146 5.07 -29.49 29.71
N SER A 147 3.98 -29.12 29.01
CA SER A 147 2.98 -28.06 29.30
C SER A 147 3.37 -26.57 29.45
N LEU A 148 4.38 -26.08 28.71
CA LEU A 148 4.57 -24.66 28.33
C LEU A 148 5.01 -24.52 26.85
N ILE A 149 4.64 -25.54 26.07
CA ILE A 149 5.36 -25.98 24.88
C ILE A 149 5.23 -24.99 23.72
N LEU A 150 4.02 -24.55 23.36
CA LEU A 150 3.82 -23.77 22.13
C LEU A 150 4.48 -22.39 22.13
N LEU A 151 4.47 -21.67 23.27
CA LEU A 151 5.13 -20.36 23.33
C LEU A 151 6.64 -20.50 23.30
N HIS A 152 7.17 -21.44 24.06
CA HIS A 152 8.60 -21.72 24.06
C HIS A 152 9.07 -22.21 22.68
N GLN A 153 8.28 -23.07 22.02
CA GLN A 153 8.51 -23.51 20.65
C GLN A 153 8.58 -22.33 19.67
N LEU A 154 7.63 -21.39 19.72
CA LEU A 154 7.65 -20.22 18.84
C LEU A 154 8.84 -19.29 19.16
N GLU A 155 9.21 -19.14 20.44
CA GLU A 155 10.39 -18.39 20.86
C GLU A 155 11.68 -19.05 20.37
N ASP A 156 11.77 -20.38 20.44
CA ASP A 156 12.94 -21.13 20.01
C ASP A 156 13.07 -21.13 18.48
N LYS A 157 11.95 -21.25 17.75
CA LYS A 157 11.91 -21.00 16.29
C LYS A 157 12.39 -19.59 15.95
N THR A 158 11.99 -18.58 16.73
CA THR A 158 12.44 -17.20 16.55
C THR A 158 13.95 -17.04 16.78
N LYS A 159 14.49 -17.68 17.83
CA LYS A 159 15.93 -17.68 18.11
C LYS A 159 16.70 -18.40 17.02
N ALA A 160 16.25 -19.59 16.63
CA ALA A 160 16.86 -20.38 15.57
C ALA A 160 16.92 -19.58 14.26
N HIS A 161 15.80 -18.93 13.88
CA HIS A 161 15.77 -18.10 12.68
C HIS A 161 16.72 -16.90 12.82
N SER A 162 16.82 -16.28 14.01
CA SER A 162 17.80 -15.20 14.22
C SER A 162 19.25 -15.65 14.09
N PHE A 163 19.60 -16.85 14.58
CA PHE A 163 20.94 -17.43 14.41
C PHE A 163 21.21 -17.83 12.97
N PHE A 164 20.19 -18.28 12.23
CA PHE A 164 20.31 -18.55 10.80
C PHE A 164 20.62 -17.27 10.01
N ILE A 165 19.96 -16.15 10.33
CA ILE A 165 20.31 -14.85 9.72
C ILE A 165 21.71 -14.40 10.09
N GLU A 166 22.13 -14.56 11.35
CA GLU A 166 23.49 -14.24 11.77
C GLU A 166 24.53 -15.10 11.05
N PHE A 167 24.25 -16.39 10.89
CA PHE A 167 25.07 -17.31 10.09
C PHE A 167 25.23 -16.83 8.65
N LEU A 168 24.14 -16.45 7.97
CA LEU A 168 24.19 -15.96 6.58
C LEU A 168 25.04 -14.69 6.45
N HIS A 169 24.98 -13.80 7.44
CA HIS A 169 25.83 -12.59 7.51
C HIS A 169 27.30 -12.95 7.76
N GLN A 170 27.60 -13.81 8.73
CA GLN A 170 28.98 -14.17 9.09
C GLN A 170 29.69 -15.00 8.01
N VAL A 171 28.95 -15.75 7.20
CA VAL A 171 29.51 -16.51 6.07
C VAL A 171 29.57 -15.67 4.78
N GLY A 172 28.97 -14.47 4.77
CA GLY A 172 29.00 -13.56 3.61
C GLY A 172 28.11 -14.01 2.45
N VAL A 173 27.16 -14.91 2.72
CA VAL A 173 26.18 -15.41 1.73
C VAL A 173 25.03 -14.41 1.54
N PHE A 174 24.74 -13.61 2.57
CA PHE A 174 23.59 -12.70 2.59
C PHE A 174 23.60 -11.68 1.44
N GLU A 175 24.78 -11.16 1.08
CA GLU A 175 24.94 -10.17 -0.01
C GLU A 175 24.79 -10.80 -1.41
N ARG A 176 24.85 -12.14 -1.51
CA ARG A 176 24.69 -12.88 -2.78
C ARG A 176 23.25 -13.33 -3.05
N LEU A 177 22.34 -13.10 -2.11
CA LEU A 177 20.94 -13.50 -2.24
C LEU A 177 20.25 -12.66 -3.32
N GLY A 178 19.62 -13.34 -4.28
CA GLY A 178 18.90 -12.74 -5.39
C GLY A 178 17.40 -12.71 -5.13
N SER A 179 16.64 -13.47 -5.92
CA SER A 179 15.18 -13.47 -5.89
C SER A 179 14.61 -14.86 -6.01
N PHE A 180 13.58 -15.16 -5.21
CA PHE A 180 12.86 -16.41 -5.20
C PHE A 180 11.37 -16.18 -5.52
N PRO A 181 10.71 -17.04 -6.31
CA PRO A 181 9.28 -16.92 -6.60
C PRO A 181 8.44 -17.25 -5.36
N VAL A 182 7.72 -16.25 -4.84
CA VAL A 182 6.80 -16.37 -3.70
C VAL A 182 5.42 -15.92 -4.16
N ARG A 183 4.38 -16.75 -3.95
CA ARG A 183 3.00 -16.44 -4.36
C ARG A 183 2.85 -16.10 -5.86
N GLY A 184 3.66 -16.74 -6.72
CA GLY A 184 3.64 -16.55 -8.18
C GLY A 184 4.38 -15.31 -8.70
N MET A 185 4.98 -14.51 -7.82
CA MET A 185 5.78 -13.33 -8.18
C MET A 185 7.22 -13.47 -7.66
N PRO A 186 8.24 -12.98 -8.39
CA PRO A 186 9.60 -12.96 -7.87
C PRO A 186 9.67 -11.99 -6.68
N MET A 187 10.33 -12.40 -5.60
CA MET A 187 10.54 -11.59 -4.40
C MET A 187 11.98 -11.73 -3.96
N ALA A 188 12.60 -10.65 -3.48
CA ALA A 188 13.97 -10.74 -2.97
C ALA A 188 14.05 -11.71 -1.79
N THR A 189 14.95 -12.69 -1.85
CA THR A 189 15.06 -13.77 -0.83
C THR A 189 15.30 -13.19 0.57
N ARG A 190 16.09 -12.11 0.67
CA ARG A 190 16.32 -11.37 1.92
C ARG A 190 15.03 -10.83 2.56
N LEU A 191 14.08 -10.38 1.75
CA LEU A 191 12.81 -9.83 2.22
C LEU A 191 11.86 -10.97 2.62
N LEU A 192 11.91 -12.11 1.94
CA LEU A 192 11.20 -13.33 2.34
C LEU A 192 11.65 -13.82 3.72
N LEU A 193 12.95 -13.84 3.98
CA LEU A 193 13.49 -14.15 5.30
C LEU A 193 13.00 -13.17 6.39
N CYS A 194 12.80 -11.89 6.04
CA CYS A 194 12.16 -10.93 6.93
C CYS A 194 10.68 -11.28 7.15
N GLU A 195 9.93 -11.65 6.11
CA GLU A 195 8.52 -12.08 6.24
C GLU A 195 8.38 -13.30 7.17
N HIS A 196 9.30 -14.25 7.08
CA HIS A 196 9.33 -15.42 7.95
C HIS A 196 9.47 -15.04 9.44
N ALA A 197 10.39 -14.12 9.74
CA ALA A 197 10.54 -13.62 11.09
C ALA A 197 9.34 -12.78 11.57
N GLU A 198 8.72 -12.01 10.67
CA GLU A 198 7.49 -11.28 10.96
C GLU A 198 6.31 -12.20 11.27
N LYS A 199 6.16 -13.32 10.53
CA LYS A 199 5.14 -14.34 10.77
C LYS A 199 5.33 -15.03 12.12
N LEU A 200 6.58 -15.33 12.50
CA LEU A 200 6.89 -15.83 13.84
C LEU A 200 6.51 -14.85 14.96
N ALA A 201 6.81 -13.56 14.77
CA ALA A 201 6.39 -12.52 15.73
C ALA A 201 4.86 -12.42 15.83
N ALA A 202 4.15 -12.47 14.69
CA ALA A 202 2.69 -12.47 14.66
C ALA A 202 2.09 -13.73 15.30
N ALA A 203 2.72 -14.90 15.13
CA ALA A 203 2.30 -16.16 15.75
C ALA A 203 2.36 -16.13 17.28
N ILE A 204 3.41 -15.54 17.85
CA ILE A 204 3.55 -15.36 19.30
C ILE A 204 2.39 -14.51 19.84
N VAL A 205 2.02 -13.43 19.13
CA VAL A 205 0.90 -12.57 19.51
C VAL A 205 -0.43 -13.29 19.39
N LEU A 206 -0.66 -14.04 18.31
CA LEU A 206 -1.87 -14.87 18.16
C LEU A 206 -2.00 -15.88 19.30
N LYS A 207 -0.90 -16.53 19.69
CA LYS A 207 -0.87 -17.47 20.81
C LYS A 207 -1.17 -16.79 22.15
N ASN A 208 -0.75 -15.54 22.34
CA ASN A 208 -1.09 -14.77 23.55
C ASN A 208 -2.56 -14.37 23.58
N HIS A 209 -3.21 -14.20 22.44
CA HIS A 209 -4.66 -14.01 22.36
C HIS A 209 -5.43 -15.31 22.53
N HIS A 210 -4.90 -16.43 22.01
CA HIS A 210 -5.46 -17.77 22.22
C HIS A 210 -5.63 -18.12 23.71
N SER A 211 -4.67 -17.74 24.57
CA SER A 211 -4.79 -17.97 26.02
C SER A 211 -5.87 -17.13 26.69
N ARG A 212 -6.28 -16.01 26.08
CA ARG A 212 -7.31 -15.09 26.61
C ARG A 212 -8.70 -15.39 26.02
N LEU A 213 -8.75 -15.82 24.77
CA LEU A 213 -9.96 -16.03 23.97
C LEU A 213 -9.93 -17.40 23.26
N PRO A 214 -9.91 -18.51 24.03
CA PRO A 214 -9.67 -19.84 23.47
C PRO A 214 -10.81 -20.30 22.55
N GLU A 215 -12.07 -19.99 22.86
CA GLU A 215 -13.23 -20.47 22.09
C GLU A 215 -13.23 -19.94 20.65
N LEU A 216 -13.09 -18.62 20.49
CA LEU A 216 -13.05 -17.95 19.19
C LEU A 216 -11.86 -18.41 18.34
N VAL A 217 -10.66 -18.46 18.94
CA VAL A 217 -9.43 -18.78 18.21
C VAL A 217 -9.39 -20.27 17.84
N ASN A 218 -9.85 -21.18 18.72
CA ASN A 218 -9.91 -22.61 18.39
C ASN A 218 -10.89 -22.90 17.26
N ALA A 219 -12.05 -22.23 17.22
CA ALA A 219 -13.02 -22.36 16.14
C ALA A 219 -12.41 -21.93 14.79
N ALA A 220 -11.78 -20.76 14.75
CA ALA A 220 -11.09 -20.27 13.57
C ALA A 220 -9.93 -21.17 13.11
N ILE A 221 -9.16 -21.75 14.06
CA ILE A 221 -8.10 -22.72 13.75
C ILE A 221 -8.69 -23.98 13.12
N LEU A 222 -9.78 -24.52 13.66
CA LEU A 222 -10.46 -25.70 13.12
C LEU A 222 -10.97 -25.45 11.69
N MET A 223 -11.61 -24.30 11.44
CA MET A 223 -12.03 -23.93 10.08
C MET A 223 -10.84 -23.86 9.12
N THR A 224 -9.72 -23.31 9.58
CA THR A 224 -8.50 -23.21 8.78
C THR A 224 -7.93 -24.58 8.44
N LEU A 225 -7.85 -25.49 9.41
CA LEU A 225 -7.34 -26.85 9.19
C LEU A 225 -8.26 -27.66 8.28
N ASN A 226 -9.57 -27.50 8.41
CA ASN A 226 -10.55 -28.13 7.52
C ASN A 226 -10.39 -27.64 6.07
N LYS A 227 -10.15 -26.34 5.86
CA LYS A 227 -9.86 -25.77 4.53
C LYS A 227 -8.54 -26.29 3.94
N ARG A 228 -7.58 -26.66 4.79
CA ARG A 228 -6.31 -27.25 4.38
C ARG A 228 -6.36 -28.77 4.22
N GLU A 229 -7.51 -29.41 4.47
CA GLU A 229 -7.67 -30.87 4.46
C GLU A 229 -6.64 -31.59 5.35
N CYS A 230 -6.25 -30.96 6.47
CA CYS A 230 -5.27 -31.51 7.39
C CYS A 230 -5.96 -32.32 8.49
N ASP A 231 -5.70 -33.63 8.52
CA ASP A 231 -6.17 -34.50 9.59
C ASP A 231 -5.43 -34.17 10.90
N VAL A 232 -6.19 -33.90 11.96
CA VAL A 232 -5.64 -33.70 13.30
C VAL A 232 -5.46 -35.06 13.96
N PRO A 233 -4.23 -35.47 14.31
CA PRO A 233 -4.00 -36.72 15.03
C PRO A 233 -4.73 -36.71 16.38
N PRO A 234 -5.27 -37.85 16.85
CA PRO A 234 -6.03 -37.91 18.10
C PRO A 234 -5.19 -37.60 19.36
N SER A 235 -3.85 -37.59 19.23
CA SER A 235 -2.90 -37.25 20.30
C SER A 235 -2.59 -35.75 20.41
N LEU A 236 -2.97 -34.94 19.42
CA LEU A 236 -2.62 -33.52 19.31
C LEU A 236 -3.86 -32.63 19.30
N THR A 237 -3.70 -31.38 19.73
CA THR A 237 -4.77 -30.38 19.58
C THR A 237 -4.68 -29.73 18.20
N PRO A 238 -5.81 -29.25 17.65
CA PRO A 238 -5.81 -28.47 16.41
C PRO A 238 -4.86 -27.26 16.47
N ALA A 239 -4.73 -26.63 17.63
CA ALA A 239 -3.79 -25.53 17.85
C ALA A 239 -2.32 -25.98 17.69
N ASP A 240 -1.97 -27.17 18.16
CA ASP A 240 -0.61 -27.71 18.00
C ASP A 240 -0.25 -27.88 16.52
N VAL A 241 -1.18 -28.40 15.70
CA VAL A 241 -0.99 -28.58 14.25
C VAL A 241 -0.89 -27.23 13.52
N PHE A 242 -1.70 -26.25 13.92
CA PHE A 242 -1.69 -24.93 13.31
C PHE A 242 -0.41 -24.13 13.63
N PHE A 243 0.04 -24.12 14.89
CA PHE A 243 1.27 -23.43 15.29
C PHE A 243 2.55 -24.17 14.87
N ARG A 244 2.44 -25.40 14.35
CA ARG A 244 3.52 -26.05 13.61
C ARG A 244 3.83 -25.27 12.33
N GLU A 245 2.81 -25.05 11.49
CA GLU A 245 2.94 -24.43 10.16
C GLU A 245 2.82 -22.90 10.21
N VAL A 246 3.82 -22.25 10.80
CA VAL A 246 3.84 -20.78 10.94
C VAL A 246 3.96 -20.09 9.57
N SER A 247 4.51 -20.79 8.56
CA SER A 247 4.60 -20.27 7.19
C SER A 247 3.26 -19.86 6.59
N GLN A 248 2.15 -20.49 7.01
CA GLN A 248 0.80 -20.26 6.48
C GLN A 248 -0.12 -19.53 7.46
N ILE A 249 0.43 -18.81 8.44
CA ILE A 249 -0.39 -18.13 9.46
C ILE A 249 -1.40 -17.13 8.89
N ASP A 250 -1.18 -16.62 7.68
CA ASP A 250 -2.03 -15.65 6.99
C ASP A 250 -3.46 -16.17 6.71
N SER A 251 -3.65 -17.48 6.57
CA SER A 251 -4.98 -18.04 6.30
C SER A 251 -5.95 -17.92 7.49
N ILE A 252 -5.44 -17.66 8.71
CA ILE A 252 -6.29 -17.52 9.90
C ILE A 252 -7.20 -16.29 9.83
N PHE A 253 -6.79 -15.24 9.11
CA PHE A 253 -7.56 -14.00 9.02
C PHE A 253 -8.90 -14.22 8.34
N GLU A 254 -8.94 -15.02 7.26
CA GLU A 254 -10.20 -15.33 6.58
C GLU A 254 -11.12 -16.17 7.47
N SER A 255 -10.57 -17.16 8.18
CA SER A 255 -11.34 -18.02 9.08
C SER A 255 -11.87 -17.25 10.29
N LEU A 256 -11.09 -16.33 10.88
CA LEU A 256 -11.55 -15.47 11.99
C LEU A 256 -12.76 -14.61 11.58
N LEU A 257 -12.75 -14.07 10.37
CA LEU A 257 -13.85 -13.24 9.86
C LEU A 257 -15.09 -14.07 9.52
N GLU A 258 -14.92 -15.30 9.04
CA GLU A 258 -16.05 -16.20 8.80
C GLU A 258 -16.73 -16.62 10.11
N GLU A 259 -15.94 -16.95 11.13
CA GLU A 259 -16.45 -17.23 12.48
C GLU A 259 -17.17 -16.02 13.06
N GLU A 260 -16.56 -14.83 12.94
CA GLU A 260 -17.20 -13.57 13.35
C GLU A 260 -18.57 -13.42 12.67
N GLU A 261 -18.64 -13.54 11.35
CA GLU A 261 -19.91 -13.40 10.63
C GLU A 261 -20.95 -14.47 10.98
N GLN A 262 -20.54 -15.70 11.28
CA GLN A 262 -21.46 -16.75 11.74
C GLN A 262 -22.04 -16.37 13.10
N ILE A 263 -21.18 -15.99 14.05
CA ILE A 263 -21.62 -15.60 15.39
C ILE A 263 -22.49 -14.34 15.35
N LEU A 264 -22.17 -13.37 14.47
CA LEU A 264 -22.98 -12.16 14.29
C LEU A 264 -24.37 -12.45 13.71
N LYS A 265 -24.56 -13.54 12.95
CA LYS A 265 -25.86 -13.98 12.42
C LYS A 265 -26.68 -14.74 13.47
N ASP A 266 -26.01 -15.51 14.30
CA ASP A 266 -26.65 -16.41 15.26
C ASP A 266 -27.04 -15.70 16.57
N MET A 267 -26.30 -14.66 16.96
CA MET A 267 -26.57 -13.92 18.20
C MET A 267 -27.51 -12.71 18.01
N PRO A 268 -28.37 -12.41 18.99
CA PRO A 268 -29.21 -11.23 18.96
C PRO A 268 -28.38 -9.94 19.11
N ILE A 269 -28.71 -8.95 18.27
CA ILE A 269 -28.07 -7.64 18.13
C ILE A 269 -27.94 -6.86 19.46
N GLU A 270 -28.85 -7.08 20.42
CA GLU A 270 -28.90 -6.33 21.69
C GLU A 270 -27.92 -6.84 22.76
N SER A 271 -27.17 -7.92 22.49
CA SER A 271 -26.21 -8.46 23.46
C SER A 271 -24.88 -7.69 23.43
N ILE A 272 -24.37 -7.29 24.60
CA ILE A 272 -23.05 -6.65 24.75
C ILE A 272 -21.93 -7.57 24.21
N GLU A 273 -22.14 -8.88 24.32
CA GLU A 273 -21.24 -9.93 23.84
C GLU A 273 -21.08 -9.91 22.31
N TRP A 274 -22.13 -9.55 21.57
CA TRP A 274 -22.10 -9.44 20.10
C TRP A 274 -21.08 -8.41 19.61
N ALA A 275 -21.08 -7.22 20.21
CA ALA A 275 -20.11 -6.17 19.86
C ALA A 275 -18.69 -6.49 20.36
N GLN A 276 -18.59 -7.21 21.49
CA GLN A 276 -17.29 -7.57 22.07
C GLN A 276 -16.53 -8.57 21.19
N ILE A 277 -17.21 -9.47 20.48
CA ILE A 277 -16.57 -10.42 19.57
C ILE A 277 -15.87 -9.70 18.41
N VAL A 278 -16.54 -8.71 17.80
CA VAL A 278 -15.95 -7.85 16.76
C VAL A 278 -14.70 -7.14 17.28
N VAL A 279 -14.79 -6.55 18.48
CA VAL A 279 -13.67 -5.86 19.13
C VAL A 279 -12.51 -6.82 19.38
N ASN A 280 -12.81 -8.07 19.75
CA ASN A 280 -11.81 -9.10 20.00
C ASN A 280 -11.13 -9.54 18.70
N VAL A 281 -11.88 -9.83 17.64
CA VAL A 281 -11.32 -10.19 16.32
C VAL A 281 -10.46 -9.04 15.79
N ASN A 282 -10.96 -7.80 15.84
CA ASN A 282 -10.19 -6.63 15.46
C ASN A 282 -8.88 -6.50 16.22
N ASN A 283 -8.86 -6.74 17.54
CA ASN A 283 -7.64 -6.69 18.32
C ASN A 283 -6.66 -7.79 17.92
N ILE A 284 -7.12 -9.01 17.64
CA ILE A 284 -6.26 -10.10 17.17
C ILE A 284 -5.60 -9.71 15.84
N ILE A 285 -6.40 -9.29 14.85
CA ILE A 285 -5.89 -8.90 13.53
C ILE A 285 -4.92 -7.72 13.65
N LYS A 286 -5.33 -6.67 14.37
CA LYS A 286 -4.54 -5.45 14.57
C LYS A 286 -3.21 -5.75 15.27
N ASP A 287 -3.23 -6.49 16.38
CA ASP A 287 -2.03 -6.76 17.17
C ASP A 287 -1.04 -7.67 16.40
N MET A 288 -1.54 -8.65 15.63
CA MET A 288 -0.71 -9.49 14.76
C MET A 288 -0.01 -8.66 13.67
N LEU A 289 -0.76 -7.80 12.96
CA LEU A 289 -0.20 -6.95 11.91
C LEU A 289 0.76 -5.90 12.48
N GLN A 290 0.44 -5.30 13.63
CA GLN A 290 1.31 -4.34 14.29
C GLN A 290 2.62 -4.98 14.76
N ALA A 291 2.59 -6.20 15.31
CA ALA A 291 3.79 -6.91 15.70
C ALA A 291 4.72 -7.18 14.51
N ALA A 292 4.15 -7.59 13.37
CA ALA A 292 4.89 -7.76 12.12
C ALA A 292 5.52 -6.43 11.65
N CYS A 293 4.74 -5.34 11.63
CA CYS A 293 5.23 -4.02 11.25
C CYS A 293 6.34 -3.49 12.18
N GLN A 294 6.19 -3.67 13.50
CA GLN A 294 7.20 -3.26 14.49
C GLN A 294 8.49 -4.06 14.35
N TYR A 295 8.40 -5.37 14.08
CA TYR A 295 9.56 -6.20 13.79
C TYR A 295 10.30 -5.68 12.56
N ARG A 296 9.58 -5.43 11.46
CA ARG A 296 10.14 -4.88 10.22
C ARG A 296 10.86 -3.55 10.46
N GLN A 297 10.26 -2.64 11.20
CA GLN A 297 10.84 -1.32 11.47
C GLN A 297 12.07 -1.38 12.38
N SER A 298 12.03 -2.20 13.44
CA SER A 298 13.13 -2.32 14.40
C SER A 298 14.36 -3.04 13.82
N ARG A 299 14.15 -4.00 12.92
CA ARG A 299 15.20 -4.84 12.33
C ARG A 299 15.46 -4.56 10.85
N ALA A 300 14.94 -3.45 10.32
CA ALA A 300 15.11 -3.07 8.92
C ALA A 300 16.58 -3.03 8.47
N SER A 301 17.51 -2.65 9.36
CA SER A 301 18.95 -2.59 9.06
C SER A 301 19.58 -3.97 8.84
N LEU A 302 19.09 -5.02 9.49
CA LEU A 302 19.63 -6.38 9.38
C LEU A 302 19.35 -7.03 8.02
N TYR A 303 18.33 -6.55 7.32
CA TYR A 303 17.89 -7.09 6.04
C TYR A 303 18.16 -6.15 4.86
N LYS A 304 18.90 -5.06 5.09
CA LYS A 304 19.36 -4.12 4.06
C LYS A 304 20.76 -4.50 3.60
N THR A 305 20.89 -4.72 2.31
CA THR A 305 22.17 -4.88 1.58
C THR A 305 22.71 -3.49 1.23
N GLY A 306 24.04 -3.32 1.20
CA GLY A 306 24.68 -2.02 1.03
C GLY A 306 24.38 -1.36 -0.33
N GLU A 307 24.64 -2.07 -1.42
CA GLU A 307 24.24 -1.67 -2.77
C GLU A 307 22.97 -2.43 -3.15
N LEU A 308 21.88 -1.71 -3.41
CA LEU A 308 20.66 -2.33 -3.95
C LEU A 308 21.03 -2.93 -5.31
N PRO A 309 20.87 -4.25 -5.53
CA PRO A 309 21.11 -4.81 -6.84
C PRO A 309 20.21 -4.10 -7.85
N GLU A 310 20.74 -3.83 -9.05
CA GLU A 310 20.10 -3.04 -10.12
C GLU A 310 18.70 -3.52 -10.53
N ARG A 311 18.26 -4.69 -10.02
CA ARG A 311 17.03 -5.38 -10.41
C ARG A 311 16.33 -6.11 -9.25
N GLU A 312 16.05 -5.44 -8.12
CA GLU A 312 15.16 -6.05 -7.11
C GLU A 312 13.70 -6.11 -7.63
N PRO A 313 12.98 -7.22 -7.47
CA PRO A 313 11.60 -7.33 -7.94
C PRO A 313 10.60 -6.56 -7.06
N GLU A 314 9.36 -6.43 -7.55
CA GLU A 314 8.22 -5.85 -6.82
C GLU A 314 8.09 -6.48 -5.43
N TYR A 315 8.07 -5.65 -4.38
CA TYR A 315 7.96 -6.11 -3.00
C TYR A 315 6.55 -5.87 -2.47
N ILE A 316 5.84 -6.98 -2.22
CA ILE A 316 4.53 -6.96 -1.56
C ILE A 316 4.68 -7.69 -0.22
N PRO A 317 4.70 -6.96 0.91
CA PRO A 317 4.80 -7.60 2.22
C PRO A 317 3.59 -8.53 2.44
N TRP A 318 3.78 -9.62 3.18
CA TRP A 318 2.70 -10.54 3.53
C TRP A 318 1.53 -9.86 4.28
N THR A 319 1.83 -8.82 5.07
CA THR A 319 0.81 -7.95 5.72
C THR A 319 -0.06 -7.18 4.72
N ALA A 320 0.34 -7.12 3.45
CA ALA A 320 -0.38 -6.51 2.34
C ALA A 320 -0.69 -7.52 1.23
N SER A 321 -0.69 -8.83 1.55
CA SER A 321 -1.10 -9.86 0.60
C SER A 321 -2.57 -9.66 0.18
N SER A 322 -2.97 -10.25 -0.95
CA SER A 322 -4.36 -10.18 -1.44
C SER A 322 -5.36 -10.69 -0.39
N GLY A 323 -5.04 -11.78 0.30
CA GLY A 323 -5.87 -12.34 1.37
C GLY A 323 -6.02 -11.38 2.57
N VAL A 324 -4.91 -10.78 3.04
CA VAL A 324 -4.96 -9.82 4.16
C VAL A 324 -5.68 -8.53 3.76
N ARG A 325 -5.47 -8.03 2.53
CA ARG A 325 -6.20 -6.86 2.00
C ARG A 325 -7.70 -7.12 1.91
N ALA A 326 -8.08 -8.31 1.43
CA ALA A 326 -9.49 -8.73 1.38
C ALA A 326 -10.08 -8.84 2.78
N ALA A 327 -9.35 -9.42 3.74
CA ALA A 327 -9.75 -9.53 5.14
C ALA A 327 -9.99 -8.14 5.78
N ILE A 328 -9.06 -7.20 5.63
CA ILE A 328 -9.22 -5.83 6.17
C ILE A 328 -10.41 -5.11 5.51
N THR A 329 -10.59 -5.25 4.19
CA THR A 329 -11.71 -4.63 3.46
C THR A 329 -13.06 -5.22 3.90
N ARG A 330 -13.13 -6.54 4.11
CA ARG A 330 -14.31 -7.23 4.64
C ARG A 330 -14.62 -6.74 6.05
N GLN A 331 -13.61 -6.62 6.91
CA GLN A 331 -13.78 -6.16 8.27
C GLN A 331 -14.20 -4.69 8.36
N HIS A 332 -13.66 -3.83 7.50
CA HIS A 332 -14.14 -2.46 7.33
C HIS A 332 -15.64 -2.41 6.98
N GLY A 333 -16.07 -3.29 6.07
CA GLY A 333 -17.49 -3.44 5.72
C GLY A 333 -18.37 -3.90 6.88
N ILE A 334 -17.94 -4.91 7.64
CA ILE A 334 -18.66 -5.42 8.82
C ILE A 334 -18.80 -4.32 9.87
N ILE A 335 -17.69 -3.67 10.22
CA ILE A 335 -17.67 -2.61 11.23
C ILE A 335 -18.64 -1.48 10.86
N LEU A 336 -18.59 -0.96 9.64
CA LEU A 336 -19.37 0.22 9.26
C LEU A 336 -20.85 -0.08 9.03
N LYS A 337 -21.18 -1.23 8.43
CA LYS A 337 -22.56 -1.55 8.04
C LYS A 337 -23.35 -2.23 9.15
N VAL A 338 -22.69 -3.10 9.92
CA VAL A 338 -23.36 -3.98 10.88
C VAL A 338 -23.20 -3.42 12.29
N VAL A 339 -21.97 -3.09 12.69
CA VAL A 339 -21.62 -2.81 14.09
C VAL A 339 -21.84 -1.34 14.47
N TYR A 340 -21.33 -0.40 13.66
CA TYR A 340 -21.35 1.03 13.96
C TYR A 340 -22.76 1.60 14.26
N PRO A 341 -23.82 1.24 13.49
CA PRO A 341 -25.17 1.78 13.72
C PRO A 341 -25.79 1.33 15.06
N GLN A 342 -25.42 0.15 15.55
CA GLN A 342 -26.10 -0.55 16.64
C GLN A 342 -25.45 -0.30 18.01
N VAL A 343 -24.23 0.26 18.03
CA VAL A 343 -23.35 0.28 19.20
C VAL A 343 -23.31 1.64 19.90
N ASP A 344 -23.04 1.67 21.21
CA ASP A 344 -22.92 2.88 22.04
C ASP A 344 -21.69 3.76 21.71
N SER A 345 -21.71 5.03 22.15
CA SER A 345 -20.64 6.00 21.88
C SER A 345 -19.23 5.56 22.31
N ASN A 346 -19.09 4.85 23.44
CA ASN A 346 -17.78 4.39 23.94
C ASN A 346 -17.22 3.24 23.10
N LEU A 347 -18.06 2.30 22.70
CA LEU A 347 -17.64 1.19 21.84
C LEU A 347 -17.40 1.68 20.40
N ARG A 348 -18.17 2.69 19.93
CA ARG A 348 -17.90 3.35 18.64
C ARG A 348 -16.49 3.95 18.58
N SER A 349 -16.01 4.61 19.65
CA SER A 349 -14.64 5.14 19.63
C SER A 349 -13.59 4.02 19.57
N VAL A 350 -13.75 2.96 20.36
CA VAL A 350 -12.83 1.80 20.36
C VAL A 350 -12.78 1.12 18.99
N VAL A 351 -13.94 0.82 18.40
CA VAL A 351 -14.02 0.16 17.09
C VAL A 351 -13.47 1.07 15.99
N THR A 352 -13.67 2.39 16.08
CA THR A 352 -13.10 3.34 15.10
C THR A 352 -11.58 3.41 15.21
N GLU A 353 -11.03 3.45 16.43
CA GLU A 353 -9.56 3.43 16.64
C GLU A 353 -8.92 2.14 16.11
N GLN A 354 -9.58 0.99 16.35
CA GLN A 354 -9.16 -0.29 15.78
C GLN A 354 -9.20 -0.29 14.26
N LEU A 355 -10.30 0.22 13.67
CA LEU A 355 -10.45 0.32 12.22
C LEU A 355 -9.34 1.20 11.62
N VAL A 356 -9.04 2.34 12.25
CA VAL A 356 -7.97 3.24 11.83
C VAL A 356 -6.62 2.53 11.83
N ALA A 357 -6.32 1.74 12.85
CA ALA A 357 -5.08 0.96 12.91
C ALA A 357 -5.00 -0.12 11.81
N LEU A 358 -6.12 -0.76 11.46
CA LEU A 358 -6.19 -1.72 10.35
C LEU A 358 -6.00 -1.02 8.99
N LEU A 359 -6.64 0.14 8.81
CA LEU A 359 -6.48 0.98 7.61
C LEU A 359 -5.05 1.50 7.46
N ASP A 360 -4.40 1.86 8.56
CA ASP A 360 -2.99 2.25 8.58
C ASP A 360 -2.09 1.12 8.04
N CYS A 361 -2.30 -0.11 8.53
CA CYS A 361 -1.55 -1.27 8.03
C CYS A 361 -1.82 -1.54 6.54
N PHE A 362 -3.07 -1.39 6.11
CA PHE A 362 -3.49 -1.59 4.72
C PHE A 362 -2.82 -0.58 3.78
N LEU A 363 -2.87 0.71 4.11
CA LEU A 363 -2.32 1.78 3.28
C LEU A 363 -0.79 1.77 3.29
N ASP A 364 -0.14 1.48 4.43
CA ASP A 364 1.32 1.26 4.49
C ASP A 364 1.77 0.13 3.56
N GLY A 365 0.93 -0.90 3.40
CA GLY A 365 1.14 -1.99 2.45
C GLY A 365 1.22 -1.53 0.99
N TYR A 366 0.33 -0.63 0.56
CA TYR A 366 0.39 -0.05 -0.78
C TYR A 366 1.57 0.91 -0.94
N VAL A 367 1.91 1.68 0.09
CA VAL A 367 3.10 2.57 0.06
C VAL A 367 4.38 1.75 -0.10
N ALA A 368 4.50 0.61 0.59
CA ALA A 368 5.64 -0.29 0.42
C ALA A 368 5.73 -0.85 -1.01
N GLN A 369 4.59 -1.24 -1.58
CA GLN A 369 4.50 -1.71 -2.97
C GLN A 369 4.90 -0.60 -3.96
N LEU A 370 4.33 0.61 -3.84
CA LEU A 370 4.66 1.75 -4.71
C LEU A 370 6.14 2.11 -4.66
N LYS A 371 6.76 2.13 -3.47
CA LYS A 371 8.21 2.38 -3.31
C LYS A 371 9.07 1.33 -4.01
N SER A 372 8.60 0.09 -4.13
CA SER A 372 9.34 -0.96 -4.83
C SER A 372 9.23 -0.85 -6.35
N VAL A 373 8.11 -0.32 -6.84
CA VAL A 373 7.78 -0.18 -8.28
C VAL A 373 8.15 1.22 -8.81
N ASP A 374 8.61 2.14 -7.96
CA ASP A 374 9.05 3.51 -8.31
C ASP A 374 10.36 3.49 -9.13
N ARG A 375 10.27 2.97 -10.36
CA ARG A 375 11.36 2.82 -11.31
C ARG A 375 10.89 3.10 -12.72
N LEU A 376 11.77 3.71 -13.52
CA LEU A 376 11.49 4.09 -14.90
C LEU A 376 11.08 2.92 -15.82
N ALA A 377 11.52 1.69 -15.51
CA ALA A 377 11.19 0.50 -16.29
C ALA A 377 9.75 -0.02 -16.04
N ASP A 378 9.18 0.25 -14.87
CA ASP A 378 7.91 -0.33 -14.40
C ASP A 378 6.79 0.73 -14.32
N GLN A 379 6.91 1.82 -15.08
CA GLN A 379 6.01 2.98 -15.01
C GLN A 379 4.52 2.61 -15.24
N GLU A 380 4.23 1.67 -16.14
CA GLU A 380 2.86 1.20 -16.38
C GLU A 380 2.31 0.48 -15.15
N ARG A 381 3.10 -0.39 -14.52
CA ARG A 381 2.74 -1.10 -13.30
C ARG A 381 2.57 -0.13 -12.13
N TYR A 382 3.47 0.83 -11.99
CA TYR A 382 3.37 1.91 -11.00
C TYR A 382 2.03 2.66 -11.16
N SER A 383 1.70 3.08 -12.38
CA SER A 383 0.47 3.83 -12.65
C SER A 383 -0.80 3.01 -12.32
N SER A 384 -0.80 1.71 -12.61
CA SER A 384 -1.91 0.83 -12.26
C SER A 384 -2.09 0.69 -10.76
N VAL A 385 -1.00 0.48 -10.01
CA VAL A 385 -1.04 0.33 -8.55
C VAL A 385 -1.39 1.66 -7.88
N GLU A 386 -0.90 2.78 -8.40
CA GLU A 386 -1.23 4.12 -7.90
C GLU A 386 -2.71 4.43 -8.08
N MET A 387 -3.29 4.11 -9.24
CA MET A 387 -4.73 4.27 -9.48
C MET A 387 -5.58 3.42 -8.52
N GLU A 388 -5.21 2.16 -8.32
CA GLU A 388 -5.89 1.28 -7.35
C GLU A 388 -5.76 1.82 -5.92
N TYR A 389 -4.57 2.26 -5.53
CA TYR A 389 -4.29 2.84 -4.22
C TYR A 389 -5.14 4.09 -3.96
N VAL A 390 -5.19 5.04 -4.90
CA VAL A 390 -5.97 6.27 -4.76
C VAL A 390 -7.47 5.96 -4.67
N GLN A 391 -7.97 5.03 -5.49
CA GLN A 391 -9.36 4.59 -5.45
C GLN A 391 -9.70 3.93 -4.11
N LYS A 392 -8.88 2.99 -3.64
CA LYS A 392 -9.13 2.26 -2.39
C LYS A 392 -8.95 3.15 -1.16
N ARG A 393 -7.96 4.05 -1.16
CA ARG A 393 -7.74 5.03 -0.09
C ARG A 393 -8.96 5.93 0.09
N SER A 394 -9.49 6.47 -1.01
CA SER A 394 -10.69 7.31 -0.95
C SER A 394 -11.94 6.52 -0.52
N GLU A 395 -12.14 5.30 -1.03
CA GLU A 395 -13.24 4.40 -0.64
C GLU A 395 -13.22 4.06 0.86
N LEU A 396 -12.05 3.78 1.42
CA LEU A 396 -11.92 3.34 2.82
C LEU A 396 -12.00 4.50 3.83
N LEU A 397 -11.51 5.68 3.46
CA LEU A 397 -11.49 6.85 4.35
C LEU A 397 -12.77 7.69 4.29
N ALA A 398 -13.49 7.72 3.15
CA ALA A 398 -14.73 8.51 3.01
C ALA A 398 -15.81 8.20 4.08
N PRO A 399 -16.03 6.94 4.51
CA PRO A 399 -16.97 6.65 5.60
C PRO A 399 -16.56 7.26 6.94
N LEU A 400 -15.27 7.42 7.24
CA LEU A 400 -14.84 8.05 8.49
C LEU A 400 -15.27 9.53 8.54
N LEU A 401 -15.27 10.21 7.38
CA LEU A 401 -15.79 11.58 7.26
C LEU A 401 -17.30 11.64 7.47
N SER A 402 -18.07 10.73 6.85
CA SER A 402 -19.54 10.74 6.97
C SER A 402 -20.02 10.44 8.40
N LEU A 403 -19.23 9.68 9.16
CA LEU A 403 -19.47 9.39 10.57
C LEU A 403 -18.99 10.50 11.53
N GLY A 404 -18.40 11.59 11.02
CA GLY A 404 -17.95 12.74 11.81
C GLY A 404 -16.64 12.51 12.58
N GLN A 405 -15.87 11.46 12.27
CA GLN A 405 -14.61 11.13 12.93
C GLN A 405 -13.43 11.91 12.33
N TYR A 406 -13.53 13.25 12.38
CA TYR A 406 -12.63 14.15 11.66
C TYR A 406 -11.16 14.07 12.09
N GLN A 407 -10.89 13.87 13.38
CA GLN A 407 -9.51 13.83 13.88
C GLN A 407 -8.75 12.60 13.36
N LEU A 408 -9.40 11.44 13.41
CA LEU A 408 -8.83 10.17 12.95
C LEU A 408 -8.70 10.13 11.43
N ALA A 409 -9.72 10.61 10.72
CA ALA A 409 -9.66 10.76 9.26
C ALA A 409 -8.52 11.69 8.82
N ALA A 410 -8.31 12.80 9.55
CA ALA A 410 -7.21 13.71 9.26
C ALA A 410 -5.84 13.08 9.50
N ALA A 411 -5.65 12.32 10.59
CA ALA A 411 -4.38 11.68 10.89
C ALA A 411 -3.95 10.71 9.76
N LEU A 412 -4.90 9.89 9.27
CA LEU A 412 -4.65 9.00 8.14
C LEU A 412 -4.44 9.78 6.84
N ALA A 413 -5.30 10.75 6.54
CA ALA A 413 -5.20 11.52 5.31
C ALA A 413 -3.94 12.41 5.25
N GLU A 414 -3.44 12.91 6.39
CA GLU A 414 -2.14 13.58 6.50
C GLU A 414 -0.99 12.60 6.25
N LYS A 415 -1.00 11.41 6.88
CA LYS A 415 0.05 10.39 6.72
C LYS A 415 0.17 9.91 5.27
N TYR A 416 -0.96 9.73 4.59
CA TYR A 416 -1.03 9.20 3.24
C TYR A 416 -1.24 10.25 2.15
N CYS A 417 -1.17 11.54 2.50
CA CYS A 417 -1.33 12.68 1.60
C CYS A 417 -2.64 12.61 0.76
N ASP A 418 -3.77 12.27 1.38
CA ASP A 418 -5.09 12.33 0.74
C ASP A 418 -5.70 13.73 0.88
N PHE A 419 -5.40 14.59 -0.08
CA PHE A 419 -5.86 15.98 -0.07
C PHE A 419 -7.36 16.13 -0.27
N ASP A 420 -8.02 15.24 -1.02
CA ASP A 420 -9.46 15.34 -1.25
C ASP A 420 -10.22 15.25 0.08
N ILE A 421 -9.86 14.26 0.89
CA ILE A 421 -10.48 14.01 2.19
C ILE A 421 -10.17 15.12 3.19
N LEU A 422 -8.93 15.64 3.21
CA LEU A 422 -8.57 16.77 4.05
C LEU A 422 -9.35 18.04 3.69
N VAL A 423 -9.57 18.30 2.41
CA VAL A 423 -10.34 19.44 1.92
C VAL A 423 -11.82 19.28 2.24
N GLN A 424 -12.39 18.10 1.97
CA GLN A 424 -13.77 17.78 2.32
C GLN A 424 -14.03 17.95 3.83
N MET A 425 -13.12 17.46 4.67
CA MET A 425 -13.17 17.64 6.12
C MET A 425 -13.14 19.12 6.52
N CYS A 426 -12.18 19.90 5.99
CA CYS A 426 -12.05 21.31 6.33
C CYS A 426 -13.29 22.11 5.91
N GLU A 427 -13.92 21.74 4.80
CA GLU A 427 -15.17 22.36 4.34
C GLU A 427 -16.39 21.96 5.18
N GLN A 428 -16.48 20.72 5.68
CA GLN A 428 -17.56 20.31 6.59
C GLN A 428 -17.43 20.93 7.98
N THR A 429 -16.20 21.15 8.44
CA THR A 429 -15.90 21.73 9.77
C THR A 429 -15.71 23.25 9.74
N ASP A 430 -15.81 23.87 8.55
CA ASP A 430 -15.51 25.27 8.25
C ASP A 430 -14.17 25.78 8.81
N ASN A 431 -13.17 24.88 8.88
CA ASN A 431 -11.85 25.19 9.45
C ASN A 431 -10.88 25.74 8.40
N GLN A 432 -11.08 27.01 8.03
CA GLN A 432 -10.26 27.70 7.03
C GLN A 432 -8.78 27.83 7.44
N ALA A 433 -8.49 27.93 8.74
CA ALA A 433 -7.12 28.04 9.23
C ALA A 433 -6.31 26.75 9.00
N ARG A 434 -6.95 25.58 9.18
CA ARG A 434 -6.30 24.28 8.91
C ARG A 434 -6.08 24.07 7.42
N LEU A 435 -7.06 24.45 6.59
CA LEU A 435 -6.94 24.41 5.13
C LEU A 435 -5.75 25.25 4.64
N GLN A 436 -5.62 26.48 5.14
CA GLN A 436 -4.50 27.35 4.78
C GLN A 436 -3.13 26.74 5.14
N ARG A 437 -3.03 26.09 6.31
CA ARG A 437 -1.80 25.38 6.70
C ARG A 437 -1.47 24.27 5.70
N TYR A 438 -2.44 23.46 5.31
CA TYR A 438 -2.20 22.42 4.30
C TYR A 438 -1.78 23.01 2.95
N MET A 439 -2.39 24.11 2.51
CA MET A 439 -1.98 24.78 1.28
C MET A 439 -0.54 25.28 1.33
N THR A 440 -0.08 25.76 2.49
CA THR A 440 1.32 26.18 2.66
C THR A 440 2.29 25.01 2.78
N GLN A 441 1.90 23.92 3.45
CA GLN A 441 2.76 22.75 3.66
C GLN A 441 2.90 21.91 2.39
N PHE A 442 1.86 21.87 1.57
CA PHE A 442 1.79 21.06 0.36
C PHE A 442 1.57 21.95 -0.88
N ALA A 443 2.45 22.94 -1.04
CA ALA A 443 2.39 23.95 -2.09
C ALA A 443 2.27 23.35 -3.51
N ASP A 444 2.99 22.27 -3.80
CA ASP A 444 2.95 21.59 -5.11
C ASP A 444 1.58 20.93 -5.39
N GLN A 445 0.84 20.60 -4.32
CA GLN A 445 -0.48 19.97 -4.36
C GLN A 445 -1.62 20.98 -4.20
N ALA A 446 -1.34 22.28 -4.09
CA ALA A 446 -2.36 23.33 -4.02
C ALA A 446 -3.25 23.36 -5.28
N ASN A 447 -2.71 22.96 -6.43
CA ASN A 447 -3.46 22.76 -7.67
C ASN A 447 -4.63 21.79 -7.51
N PHE A 448 -4.49 20.79 -6.64
CA PHE A 448 -5.54 19.81 -6.37
C PHE A 448 -6.76 20.46 -5.71
N LEU A 449 -6.54 21.36 -4.75
CA LEU A 449 -7.63 22.11 -4.11
C LEU A 449 -8.36 23.02 -5.10
N PHE A 450 -7.63 23.65 -6.02
CA PHE A 450 -8.25 24.49 -7.04
C PHE A 450 -9.12 23.66 -8.01
N ARG A 451 -8.64 22.48 -8.43
CA ARG A 451 -9.45 21.52 -9.20
C ARG A 451 -10.69 21.10 -8.43
N TRP A 452 -10.54 20.77 -7.14
CA TRP A 452 -11.65 20.37 -6.29
C TRP A 452 -12.73 21.46 -6.19
N TYR A 453 -12.34 22.71 -5.95
CA TYR A 453 -13.29 23.83 -5.90
C TYR A 453 -13.99 24.06 -7.24
N LEU A 454 -13.29 23.83 -8.36
CA LEU A 454 -13.86 23.95 -9.70
C LEU A 454 -14.90 22.85 -9.96
N GLU A 455 -14.57 21.59 -9.64
CA GLU A 455 -15.44 20.42 -9.80
C GLU A 455 -16.69 20.51 -8.92
N LYS A 456 -16.57 21.00 -7.68
CA LYS A 456 -17.71 21.21 -6.79
C LYS A 456 -18.48 22.51 -7.08
N GLY A 457 -18.08 23.28 -8.08
CA GLY A 457 -18.75 24.52 -8.49
C GLY A 457 -18.61 25.69 -7.49
N LYS A 458 -17.70 25.61 -6.52
CA LYS A 458 -17.50 26.60 -5.45
C LYS A 458 -16.57 27.74 -5.89
N ARG A 459 -16.89 28.37 -7.03
CA ARG A 459 -16.07 29.43 -7.66
C ARG A 459 -15.86 30.66 -6.78
N GLY A 460 -16.85 31.02 -5.96
CA GLY A 460 -16.72 32.14 -5.03
C GLY A 460 -15.61 31.93 -3.99
N LYS A 461 -15.53 30.73 -3.41
CA LYS A 461 -14.48 30.36 -2.46
C LYS A 461 -13.10 30.22 -3.11
N LEU A 462 -13.06 29.83 -4.39
CA LEU A 462 -11.82 29.78 -5.17
C LEU A 462 -11.22 31.19 -5.34
N LEU A 463 -12.06 32.19 -5.60
CA LEU A 463 -11.60 33.57 -5.84
C LEU A 463 -11.35 34.36 -4.55
N SER A 464 -11.94 33.94 -3.42
CA SER A 464 -11.74 34.57 -2.12
C SER A 464 -10.51 34.07 -1.35
N GLN A 465 -9.56 33.41 -2.03
CA GLN A 465 -8.36 32.88 -1.37
C GLN A 465 -7.42 33.99 -0.89
N PRO A 466 -6.64 33.76 0.18
CA PRO A 466 -5.67 34.75 0.68
C PRO A 466 -4.64 35.16 -0.37
N ILE A 467 -4.18 36.41 -0.27
CA ILE A 467 -3.23 37.03 -1.22
C ILE A 467 -1.95 36.20 -1.40
N ALA A 468 -1.49 35.51 -0.34
CA ALA A 468 -0.31 34.66 -0.38
C ALA A 468 -0.40 33.51 -1.42
N GLN A 469 -1.60 33.14 -1.83
CA GLN A 469 -1.86 32.02 -2.75
C GLN A 469 -2.29 32.48 -4.15
N HIS A 470 -2.43 33.79 -4.38
CA HIS A 470 -2.82 34.37 -5.67
C HIS A 470 -1.83 34.03 -6.78
N GLY A 471 -0.54 33.87 -6.45
CA GLY A 471 0.47 33.43 -7.43
C GLY A 471 0.24 32.01 -7.97
N GLN A 472 -0.09 31.07 -7.09
CA GLN A 472 -0.39 29.67 -7.46
C GLN A 472 -1.75 29.55 -8.14
N LEU A 473 -2.73 30.35 -7.68
CA LEU A 473 -4.04 30.40 -8.31
C LEU A 473 -3.95 31.00 -9.72
N ALA A 474 -3.13 32.03 -9.92
CA ALA A 474 -2.91 32.62 -11.24
C ALA A 474 -2.28 31.62 -12.22
N SER A 475 -1.26 30.85 -11.82
CA SER A 475 -0.67 29.82 -12.68
C SER A 475 -1.66 28.69 -13.01
N PHE A 476 -2.48 28.28 -12.03
CA PHE A 476 -3.54 27.30 -12.26
C PHE A 476 -4.62 27.82 -13.23
N LEU A 477 -5.05 29.07 -13.07
CA LEU A 477 -6.11 29.69 -13.89
C LEU A 477 -5.66 30.02 -15.32
N GLN A 478 -4.36 30.03 -15.63
CA GLN A 478 -3.89 30.15 -17.03
C GLN A 478 -4.45 29.03 -17.92
N ALA A 479 -4.64 27.82 -17.39
CA ALA A 479 -5.27 26.72 -18.11
C ALA A 479 -6.81 26.88 -18.23
N HIS A 480 -7.41 27.83 -17.50
CA HIS A 480 -8.84 28.09 -17.44
C HIS A 480 -9.15 29.57 -17.73
N GLU A 481 -8.89 29.99 -18.98
CA GLU A 481 -9.01 31.39 -19.43
C GLU A 481 -10.36 32.06 -19.10
N HIS A 482 -11.46 31.31 -19.15
CA HIS A 482 -12.81 31.82 -18.83
C HIS A 482 -12.99 32.33 -17.40
N LEU A 483 -12.10 31.98 -16.47
CA LEU A 483 -12.13 32.40 -15.06
C LEU A 483 -10.95 33.29 -14.65
N SER A 484 -9.87 33.35 -15.45
CA SER A 484 -8.67 34.11 -15.08
C SER A 484 -8.96 35.60 -14.94
N TRP A 485 -9.79 36.18 -15.81
CA TRP A 485 -10.13 37.61 -15.75
C TRP A 485 -10.79 38.04 -14.43
N LEU A 486 -11.57 37.15 -13.78
CA LEU A 486 -12.18 37.43 -12.47
C LEU A 486 -11.12 37.52 -11.37
N HIS A 487 -10.13 36.62 -11.41
CA HIS A 487 -9.02 36.62 -10.47
C HIS A 487 -8.11 37.83 -10.70
N ASP A 488 -7.86 38.20 -11.95
CA ASP A 488 -7.02 39.34 -12.31
C ASP A 488 -7.64 40.66 -11.85
N ILE A 489 -8.96 40.83 -11.96
CA ILE A 489 -9.67 41.98 -11.40
C ILE A 489 -9.54 42.02 -9.86
N ASN A 490 -9.71 40.88 -9.19
CA ASN A 490 -9.56 40.81 -7.73
C ASN A 490 -8.12 41.13 -7.29
N SER A 491 -7.14 40.74 -8.10
CA SER A 491 -5.71 40.97 -7.86
C SER A 491 -5.23 42.36 -8.27
N GLN A 492 -6.12 43.23 -8.78
CA GLN A 492 -5.82 44.56 -9.35
C GLN A 492 -4.95 44.53 -10.63
N ASP A 493 -4.76 43.36 -11.24
CA ASP A 493 -4.03 43.18 -12.51
C ASP A 493 -4.95 43.46 -13.72
N LEU A 494 -5.49 44.68 -13.80
CA LEU A 494 -6.51 45.05 -14.79
C LEU A 494 -6.04 44.95 -16.25
N GLN A 495 -4.74 45.12 -16.49
CA GLN A 495 -4.15 44.97 -17.82
C GLN A 495 -4.24 43.52 -18.34
N LYS A 496 -4.01 42.53 -17.45
CA LYS A 496 -4.14 41.10 -17.80
C LYS A 496 -5.60 40.75 -17.99
N ALA A 497 -6.48 41.25 -17.11
CA ALA A 497 -7.92 41.07 -17.23
C ALA A 497 -8.45 41.57 -18.59
N HIS A 498 -8.04 42.76 -19.03
CA HIS A 498 -8.37 43.30 -20.36
C HIS A 498 -7.94 42.35 -21.49
N ARG A 499 -6.68 41.88 -21.48
CA ARG A 499 -6.17 40.95 -22.51
C ARG A 499 -6.96 39.65 -22.55
N THR A 500 -7.20 39.02 -21.40
CA THR A 500 -8.00 37.79 -21.33
C THR A 500 -9.44 38.04 -21.82
N LEU A 501 -10.09 39.13 -21.39
CA LEU A 501 -11.45 39.47 -21.82
C LEU A 501 -11.53 39.72 -23.33
N GLN A 502 -10.51 40.39 -23.91
CA GLN A 502 -10.42 40.60 -25.36
C GLN A 502 -10.27 39.27 -26.11
N THR A 503 -9.38 38.38 -25.65
CA THR A 503 -9.24 37.03 -26.23
C THR A 503 -10.54 36.22 -26.14
N LEU A 504 -11.20 36.22 -24.98
CA LEU A 504 -12.49 35.54 -24.79
C LEU A 504 -13.59 36.13 -25.69
N ALA A 505 -13.61 37.45 -25.88
CA ALA A 505 -14.56 38.10 -26.79
C ALA A 505 -14.31 37.74 -28.26
N ASN A 506 -13.05 37.61 -28.66
CA ASN A 506 -12.67 37.20 -30.01
C ASN A 506 -13.09 35.75 -30.29
N MET A 507 -12.90 34.84 -29.32
CA MET A 507 -13.30 33.43 -29.42
C MET A 507 -14.82 33.22 -29.32
N GLU A 508 -15.56 34.16 -28.73
CA GLU A 508 -17.01 34.04 -28.58
C GLU A 508 -17.72 34.25 -29.92
N THR A 509 -18.33 33.19 -30.43
CA THR A 509 -19.18 33.19 -31.64
C THR A 509 -20.60 32.70 -31.37
N ARG A 510 -20.83 32.09 -30.20
CA ARG A 510 -22.07 31.37 -29.90
C ARG A 510 -23.18 32.28 -29.38
N TYR A 511 -22.83 33.30 -28.59
CA TYR A 511 -23.81 34.21 -28.01
C TYR A 511 -23.43 35.68 -28.26
N PHE A 512 -24.26 36.38 -29.06
CA PHE A 512 -24.06 37.80 -29.37
C PHE A 512 -24.02 38.69 -28.11
N ALA A 513 -25.00 38.54 -27.22
CA ALA A 513 -25.06 39.31 -25.98
C ALA A 513 -23.82 39.09 -25.08
N LYS A 514 -23.28 37.87 -25.08
CA LYS A 514 -22.07 37.53 -24.32
C LYS A 514 -20.83 38.20 -24.90
N LYS A 515 -20.65 38.18 -26.23
CA LYS A 515 -19.54 38.87 -26.91
C LYS A 515 -19.55 40.37 -26.61
N LYS A 516 -20.72 41.01 -26.73
CA LYS A 516 -20.90 42.43 -26.39
C LYS A 516 -20.53 42.72 -24.93
N THR A 517 -20.98 41.87 -24.01
CA THR A 517 -20.67 42.02 -22.58
C THR A 517 -19.16 41.89 -22.31
N LEU A 518 -18.50 40.91 -22.93
CA LEU A 518 -17.05 40.70 -22.77
C LEU A 518 -16.24 41.87 -23.32
N LEU A 519 -16.61 42.44 -24.48
CA LEU A 519 -15.96 43.64 -25.01
C LEU A 519 -16.17 44.86 -24.13
N GLY A 520 -17.40 45.06 -23.65
CA GLY A 520 -17.70 46.15 -22.72
C GLY A 520 -16.90 46.04 -21.42
N LEU A 521 -16.81 44.84 -20.83
CA LEU A 521 -15.97 44.58 -19.66
C LEU A 521 -14.47 44.77 -19.97
N SER A 522 -14.01 44.35 -21.15
CA SER A 522 -12.63 44.53 -21.60
C SER A 522 -12.27 46.01 -21.71
N LYS A 523 -13.18 46.83 -22.28
CA LYS A 523 -13.03 48.28 -22.39
C LYS A 523 -12.97 48.95 -21.03
N LEU A 524 -13.86 48.58 -20.11
CA LEU A 524 -13.85 49.10 -18.74
C LEU A 524 -12.59 48.70 -17.99
N ALA A 525 -12.10 47.47 -18.16
CA ALA A 525 -10.84 47.01 -17.56
C ALA A 525 -9.63 47.78 -18.11
N ALA A 526 -9.58 48.05 -19.41
CA ALA A 526 -8.53 48.88 -20.01
C ALA A 526 -8.56 50.31 -19.47
N LEU A 527 -9.75 50.94 -19.43
CA LEU A 527 -9.94 52.30 -18.92
C LEU A 527 -9.58 52.47 -17.44
N ALA A 528 -9.82 51.43 -16.64
CA ALA A 528 -9.50 51.44 -15.21
C ALA A 528 -8.03 51.07 -14.92
N SER A 529 -7.27 50.64 -15.93
CA SER A 529 -5.88 50.20 -15.76
C SER A 529 -4.87 51.35 -15.90
N ASP A 530 -3.70 51.20 -15.27
CA ASP A 530 -2.60 52.18 -15.33
C ASP A 530 -1.77 52.08 -16.63
N LEU A 531 -2.41 51.94 -17.79
CA LEU A 531 -1.72 51.95 -19.09
C LEU A 531 -1.29 53.38 -19.45
N SER A 532 -0.21 53.51 -20.23
CA SER A 532 0.16 54.80 -20.81
C SER A 532 -0.93 55.27 -21.78
N GLU A 533 -1.17 56.58 -21.85
CA GLU A 533 -2.24 57.17 -22.68
C GLU A 533 -2.16 56.71 -24.15
N ASP A 534 -0.95 56.58 -24.69
CA ASP A 534 -0.72 56.12 -26.06
C ASP A 534 -1.22 54.67 -26.28
N VAL A 535 -0.93 53.76 -25.35
CA VAL A 535 -1.31 52.34 -25.45
C VAL A 535 -2.79 52.15 -25.13
N LEU A 536 -3.32 52.97 -24.21
CA LEU A 536 -4.74 52.98 -23.89
C LEU A 536 -5.56 53.39 -25.12
N GLN A 537 -5.13 54.44 -25.82
CA GLN A 537 -5.84 54.93 -27.02
C GLN A 537 -5.85 53.89 -28.15
N GLU A 538 -4.73 53.20 -28.37
CA GLU A 538 -4.63 52.11 -29.35
C GLU A 538 -5.62 50.98 -29.01
N LYS A 539 -5.62 50.51 -27.75
CA LYS A 539 -6.50 49.42 -27.30
C LYS A 539 -7.99 49.80 -27.32
N ILE A 540 -8.30 51.06 -27.05
CA ILE A 540 -9.69 51.56 -27.15
C ILE A 540 -10.14 51.64 -28.61
N GLU A 541 -9.28 52.06 -29.54
CA GLU A 541 -9.65 52.09 -30.96
C GLU A 541 -9.90 50.68 -31.49
N GLU A 542 -9.03 49.71 -31.17
CA GLU A 542 -9.23 48.28 -31.50
C GLU A 542 -10.59 47.75 -31.00
N ILE A 543 -10.94 48.02 -29.74
CA ILE A 543 -12.24 47.60 -29.20
C ILE A 543 -13.39 48.37 -29.88
N SER A 544 -13.19 49.65 -30.18
CA SER A 544 -14.22 50.49 -30.80
C SER A 544 -14.53 50.03 -32.23
N GLU A 545 -13.55 49.54 -32.99
CA GLU A 545 -13.76 48.90 -34.29
C GLU A 545 -14.61 47.63 -34.16
N GLN A 546 -14.32 46.78 -33.17
CA GLN A 546 -15.13 45.59 -32.90
C GLN A 546 -16.56 45.94 -32.44
N GLU A 547 -16.74 46.99 -31.63
CA GLU A 547 -18.05 47.50 -31.24
C GLU A 547 -18.82 48.07 -32.44
N ARG A 548 -18.16 48.77 -33.38
CA ARG A 548 -18.77 49.25 -34.63
C ARG A 548 -19.30 48.08 -35.45
N PHE A 549 -18.54 46.99 -35.59
CA PHE A 549 -19.02 45.77 -36.26
C PHE A 549 -20.27 45.19 -35.57
N LEU A 550 -20.23 44.99 -34.25
CA LEU A 550 -21.36 44.42 -33.51
C LEU A 550 -22.61 45.31 -33.53
N LEU A 551 -22.45 46.63 -33.67
CA LEU A 551 -23.56 47.57 -33.80
C LEU A 551 -24.41 47.28 -35.05
N HIS A 552 -23.82 46.76 -36.13
CA HIS A 552 -24.60 46.34 -37.30
C HIS A 552 -25.55 45.19 -36.98
N GLN A 553 -25.11 44.21 -36.19
CA GLN A 553 -25.98 43.12 -35.72
C GLN A 553 -27.01 43.60 -34.67
N GLU A 554 -26.64 44.53 -33.79
CA GLU A 554 -27.56 45.10 -32.80
C GLU A 554 -28.69 45.92 -33.43
N THR A 555 -28.39 46.59 -34.54
CA THR A 555 -29.36 47.45 -35.23
C THR A 555 -30.20 46.72 -36.28
N LEU A 556 -30.25 45.39 -36.24
CA LEU A 556 -31.16 44.58 -37.05
C LEU A 556 -32.62 44.95 -36.72
N PRO A 557 -33.51 45.09 -37.73
CA PRO A 557 -34.90 45.46 -37.49
C PRO A 557 -35.64 44.43 -36.61
N GLU A 558 -36.32 44.89 -35.55
CA GLU A 558 -37.11 44.03 -34.64
C GLU A 558 -38.19 43.23 -35.38
N GLN A 559 -38.73 43.79 -36.47
CA GLN A 559 -39.73 43.15 -37.32
C GLN A 559 -39.15 41.93 -38.06
N LEU A 560 -37.92 42.05 -38.57
CA LEU A 560 -37.19 40.97 -39.23
C LEU A 560 -36.85 39.85 -38.23
N LEU A 561 -36.41 40.24 -37.03
CA LEU A 561 -36.12 39.31 -35.93
C LEU A 561 -37.38 38.53 -35.51
N ALA A 562 -38.53 39.21 -35.41
CA ALA A 562 -39.81 38.58 -35.11
C ALA A 562 -40.29 37.63 -36.23
N GLU A 563 -40.15 38.02 -37.49
CA GLU A 563 -40.53 37.18 -38.65
C GLU A 563 -39.64 35.92 -38.76
N LYS A 564 -38.35 36.02 -38.43
CA LYS A 564 -37.41 34.88 -38.39
C LYS A 564 -37.42 34.11 -37.06
N GLN A 565 -38.24 34.51 -36.09
CA GLN A 565 -38.29 33.94 -34.73
C GLN A 565 -36.91 33.91 -34.02
N LEU A 566 -36.09 34.94 -34.23
CA LEU A 566 -34.77 35.07 -33.64
C LEU A 566 -34.78 36.03 -32.46
N ASN A 567 -34.13 35.65 -31.37
CA ASN A 567 -33.90 36.52 -30.22
C ASN A 567 -32.48 37.10 -30.29
N LEU A 568 -32.35 38.43 -30.20
CA LEU A 568 -31.06 39.13 -30.15
C LEU A 568 -30.11 38.63 -29.06
N ASN A 569 -30.66 38.16 -27.93
CA ASN A 569 -29.86 37.71 -26.79
C ASN A 569 -29.31 36.29 -26.94
N ASP A 570 -30.04 35.41 -27.66
CA ASP A 570 -29.69 34.00 -27.81
C ASP A 570 -29.09 33.66 -29.18
N MET A 571 -29.07 34.63 -30.10
CA MET A 571 -28.54 34.42 -31.45
C MET A 571 -27.01 34.34 -31.45
N PRO A 572 -26.43 33.55 -32.38
CA PRO A 572 -24.99 33.54 -32.61
C PRO A 572 -24.49 34.88 -33.16
N VAL A 573 -23.19 35.08 -33.06
CA VAL A 573 -22.50 36.21 -33.70
C VAL A 573 -22.50 35.93 -35.21
N LEU A 574 -23.14 36.79 -35.98
CA LEU A 574 -23.28 36.63 -37.42
C LEU A 574 -22.03 37.17 -38.14
N SER A 575 -21.65 36.53 -39.25
CA SER A 575 -20.59 37.06 -40.13
C SER A 575 -21.08 38.26 -40.92
N ALA A 576 -20.16 39.05 -41.47
CA ALA A 576 -20.49 40.18 -42.35
C ALA A 576 -21.39 39.74 -43.52
N SER A 577 -21.10 38.60 -44.15
CA SER A 577 -21.93 38.03 -45.22
C SER A 577 -23.35 37.71 -44.79
N GLN A 578 -23.52 37.07 -43.63
CA GLN A 578 -24.84 36.73 -43.08
C GLN A 578 -25.63 37.99 -42.70
N LEU A 579 -24.96 39.03 -42.19
CA LEU A 579 -25.59 40.30 -41.88
C LEU A 579 -26.05 41.02 -43.14
N ILE A 580 -25.22 41.04 -44.19
CA ILE A 580 -25.57 41.62 -45.50
C ILE A 580 -26.80 40.91 -46.07
N ASP A 581 -26.81 39.57 -46.06
CA ASP A 581 -27.95 38.78 -46.51
C ASP A 581 -29.20 39.14 -45.68
N MET A 582 -29.08 39.23 -44.36
CA MET A 582 -30.21 39.59 -43.48
C MET A 582 -30.75 41.00 -43.75
N PHE A 583 -29.90 41.98 -44.05
CA PHE A 583 -30.33 43.34 -44.37
C PHE A 583 -31.03 43.44 -45.74
N ILE A 584 -30.62 42.63 -46.71
CA ILE A 584 -31.09 42.66 -48.11
C ILE A 584 -32.22 41.65 -48.38
N CYS A 585 -32.46 40.70 -47.46
CA CYS A 585 -33.51 39.69 -47.59
C CYS A 585 -34.90 40.29 -47.89
N ASP A 586 -35.68 39.60 -48.73
CA ASP A 586 -37.07 39.96 -49.06
C ASP A 586 -38.00 40.00 -47.83
N GLU A 587 -37.61 39.32 -46.74
CA GLU A 587 -38.29 39.33 -45.45
C GLU A 587 -38.15 40.69 -44.71
N ASN A 588 -37.16 41.52 -45.07
CA ASN A 588 -37.05 42.88 -44.54
C ASN A 588 -38.00 43.84 -45.27
N ARG A 589 -39.31 43.71 -45.01
CA ARG A 589 -40.39 44.43 -45.70
C ARG A 589 -40.34 45.96 -45.56
N ARG A 590 -39.54 46.50 -44.65
CA ARG A 590 -39.36 47.94 -44.41
C ARG A 590 -37.91 48.41 -44.60
N ALA A 591 -37.14 47.72 -45.43
CA ALA A 591 -35.78 48.13 -45.75
C ALA A 591 -35.74 49.59 -46.22
N ASN A 592 -34.88 50.40 -45.58
CA ASN A 592 -34.68 51.81 -45.91
C ASN A 592 -33.24 52.07 -46.39
N GLU A 593 -32.94 53.31 -46.80
CA GLU A 593 -31.60 53.71 -47.26
C GLU A 593 -30.49 53.42 -46.23
N TYR A 594 -30.81 53.43 -44.92
CA TYR A 594 -29.84 53.13 -43.86
C TYR A 594 -29.49 51.65 -43.78
N ASP A 595 -30.44 50.75 -44.08
CA ASP A 595 -30.18 49.30 -44.08
C ASP A 595 -29.22 48.91 -45.22
N PHE A 596 -29.41 49.49 -46.41
CA PHE A 596 -28.48 49.31 -47.53
C PHE A 596 -27.12 49.97 -47.28
N LYS A 597 -27.09 51.15 -46.63
CA LYS A 597 -25.84 51.80 -46.24
C LYS A 597 -25.05 50.91 -45.27
N LYS A 598 -25.70 50.35 -44.25
CA LYS A 598 -25.08 49.42 -43.29
C LYS A 598 -24.60 48.14 -43.98
N ALA A 599 -25.35 47.61 -44.94
CA ALA A 599 -24.92 46.45 -45.72
C ALA A 599 -23.68 46.74 -46.57
N LEU A 600 -23.57 47.95 -47.15
CA LEU A 600 -22.36 48.38 -47.87
C LEU A 600 -21.17 48.59 -46.93
N ASP A 601 -21.40 49.13 -45.73
CA ASP A 601 -20.34 49.32 -44.72
C ASP A 601 -19.79 47.98 -44.22
N LEU A 602 -20.62 46.94 -44.19
CA LEU A 602 -20.20 45.58 -43.83
C LEU A 602 -19.25 44.94 -44.85
N LEU A 603 -19.12 45.49 -46.07
CA LEU A 603 -18.16 44.98 -47.06
C LEU A 603 -16.70 45.15 -46.61
N GLU A 604 -16.41 46.12 -45.74
CA GLU A 604 -15.08 46.34 -45.17
C GLU A 604 -14.64 45.18 -44.25
N TYR A 605 -15.60 44.41 -43.74
CA TYR A 605 -15.39 43.29 -42.80
C TYR A 605 -15.47 41.91 -43.45
N ILE A 606 -15.45 41.85 -44.79
CA ILE A 606 -15.32 40.61 -45.53
C ILE A 606 -13.83 40.38 -45.78
N ASP A 607 -13.28 39.33 -45.16
CA ASP A 607 -11.94 38.84 -45.52
C ASP A 607 -11.93 38.42 -47.01
N GLU A 608 -10.90 38.82 -47.77
CA GLU A 608 -10.74 38.45 -49.20
C GLU A 608 -10.80 36.94 -49.48
#